data_AF-A0A536VJA7-F1
#
_entry.id   AF-A0A536VJA7-F1
#
_cell.length_a   1.000
_cell.length_b   1.000
_cell.length_c   1.000
_cell.angle_alpha   90.00
_cell.angle_beta   90.00
_cell.angle_gamma   90.00
#
_symmetry.space_group_name_H-M   'P 1'
#
loop_
_entity.id
_entity.type
_entity.pdbx_description
1 polymer ?
#
loop_
_entity_poly.entity_id
_entity_poly.type
_entity_poly.pdbx_seq_one_letter_code
_entity_poly.pdbx_strand_id
1 'polypeptide(L)'
;MAGEATMMGKEHFIETFGVPTYTLSTGSSGGAITSEGVGNTFPGLFDGILISNAFPDTLAIPMSGADGHLLAHYFTVTNPAGFTVDQQVAVSGYKGQQAWYDAANQSGRIDPVPGRVDIPGYSSAVWNAAVPVALRYNPVTNPGGARPTMFDWVRNIYGRAPVTGFGLSPFDNVGIQYGLAALNSGAITTTQFLDLNQSIGGVDQDFNYVANRSVGDAGAIKRTYQAGLNMDGSGGLRDIPVFDMGGYNDTSGYHYQWYRFAIRERLREANGDVGNHVMWRGASVPQPKAWQLLNMWVLAVKQDHSSLTDHQKVVLHRPSVLVDGCWPSTSQFVAEPQTLSSAPNTTCNTVYPSWTNPRFVAGGPIQANRYKCQLKPINLADYTVTFPPAEIARLSSTFPAGVCDWSKPGVNQTGVVTWPSFGPSPDNLVFDVTTP
;
A
#
# COMPACT_ATOMS: atom_id res chain seq x y z
N MET A 1 -6.84 -15.02 10.77
CA MET A 1 -7.88 -14.29 11.52
C MET A 1 -8.99 -13.73 10.62
N ALA A 2 -8.79 -12.68 9.81
CA ALA A 2 -9.91 -12.08 9.06
C ALA A 2 -10.61 -13.05 8.07
N GLY A 3 -9.83 -13.82 7.31
CA GLY A 3 -10.37 -14.86 6.42
C GLY A 3 -11.14 -15.94 7.19
N GLU A 4 -10.56 -16.46 8.27
CA GLU A 4 -11.18 -17.45 9.17
C GLU A 4 -12.49 -16.93 9.78
N ALA A 5 -12.50 -15.73 10.35
CA ALA A 5 -13.72 -15.13 10.92
C ALA A 5 -14.83 -14.97 9.86
N THR A 6 -14.45 -14.60 8.62
CA THR A 6 -15.39 -14.49 7.51
C THR A 6 -15.94 -15.86 7.10
N MET A 7 -15.06 -16.86 6.96
CA MET A 7 -15.42 -18.23 6.60
C MET A 7 -16.34 -18.85 7.64
N MET A 8 -15.94 -18.85 8.92
CA MET A 8 -16.72 -19.41 10.02
C MET A 8 -18.05 -18.67 10.20
N GLY A 9 -18.06 -17.34 10.03
CA GLY A 9 -19.29 -16.55 10.07
C GLY A 9 -20.26 -16.91 8.95
N LYS A 10 -19.75 -17.10 7.72
CA LYS A 10 -20.55 -17.53 6.57
C LYS A 10 -21.07 -18.96 6.74
N GLU A 11 -20.23 -19.87 7.22
CA GLU A 11 -20.62 -21.25 7.54
C GLU A 11 -21.77 -21.28 8.56
N HIS A 12 -21.61 -20.58 9.68
CA HIS A 12 -22.65 -20.51 10.70
C HIS A 12 -23.99 -19.96 10.16
N PHE A 13 -23.93 -18.94 9.29
CA PHE A 13 -25.13 -18.43 8.61
C PHE A 13 -25.78 -19.51 7.75
N ILE A 14 -25.00 -20.25 6.95
CA ILE A 14 -25.49 -21.30 6.06
C ILE A 14 -26.17 -22.42 6.87
N GLU A 15 -25.55 -22.86 7.95
CA GLU A 15 -26.11 -23.90 8.82
C GLU A 15 -27.42 -23.46 9.49
N THR A 16 -27.53 -22.18 9.82
CA THR A 16 -28.68 -21.64 10.56
C THR A 16 -29.84 -21.25 9.63
N PHE A 17 -29.54 -20.67 8.47
CA PHE A 17 -30.52 -20.00 7.60
C PHE A 17 -30.56 -20.55 6.16
N GLY A 18 -29.60 -21.41 5.78
CA GLY A 18 -29.42 -21.91 4.42
C GLY A 18 -28.44 -21.07 3.59
N VAL A 19 -28.08 -21.59 2.41
CA VAL A 19 -27.12 -20.92 1.51
C VAL A 19 -27.68 -19.58 1.04
N PRO A 20 -26.99 -18.44 1.30
CA PRO A 20 -27.45 -17.14 0.84
C PRO A 20 -27.36 -17.05 -0.69
N THR A 21 -28.25 -16.28 -1.31
CA THR A 21 -28.19 -16.02 -2.77
C THR A 21 -26.86 -15.39 -3.18
N TYR A 22 -26.32 -14.49 -2.35
CA TYR A 22 -24.99 -13.92 -2.46
C TYR A 22 -24.55 -13.31 -1.11
N THR A 23 -23.26 -13.02 -0.97
CA THR A 23 -22.62 -12.39 0.19
C THR A 23 -21.91 -11.11 -0.24
N LEU A 24 -22.21 -9.98 0.39
CA LEU A 24 -21.53 -8.71 0.13
C LEU A 24 -20.67 -8.31 1.33
N SER A 25 -19.50 -7.73 1.08
CA SER A 25 -18.71 -7.05 2.12
C SER A 25 -18.79 -5.54 1.96
N THR A 26 -18.76 -4.83 3.08
CA THR A 26 -18.50 -3.39 3.07
C THR A 26 -17.53 -3.00 4.17
N GLY A 27 -16.67 -2.04 3.89
CA GLY A 27 -15.70 -1.57 4.87
C GLY A 27 -15.07 -0.24 4.49
N SER A 28 -14.66 0.50 5.51
CA SER A 28 -13.91 1.75 5.36
C SER A 28 -12.52 1.61 6.00
N SER A 29 -11.49 2.22 5.40
CA SER A 29 -10.13 2.22 5.97
C SER A 29 -9.61 0.80 6.22
N GLY A 30 -9.45 0.36 7.48
CA GLY A 30 -9.06 -1.02 7.79
C GLY A 30 -10.09 -2.07 7.36
N GLY A 31 -11.37 -1.69 7.29
CA GLY A 31 -12.43 -2.53 6.73
C GLY A 31 -12.34 -2.68 5.21
N ALA A 32 -11.79 -1.69 4.50
CA ALA A 32 -11.52 -1.80 3.06
C ALA A 32 -10.40 -2.83 2.82
N ILE A 33 -9.28 -2.71 3.56
CA ILE A 33 -8.20 -3.71 3.57
C ILE A 33 -8.75 -5.12 3.84
N THR A 34 -9.68 -5.25 4.79
CA THR A 34 -10.28 -6.56 5.13
C THR A 34 -11.14 -7.09 3.97
N SER A 35 -11.98 -6.25 3.37
CA SER A 35 -12.84 -6.63 2.24
C SER A 35 -12.02 -7.03 1.01
N GLU A 36 -11.01 -6.22 0.67
CA GLU A 36 -10.10 -6.45 -0.45
C GLU A 36 -9.22 -7.67 -0.22
N GLY A 37 -8.56 -7.76 0.93
CA GLY A 37 -7.65 -8.86 1.26
C GLY A 37 -8.36 -10.20 1.36
N VAL A 38 -9.53 -10.25 2.01
CA VAL A 38 -10.32 -11.49 2.09
C VAL A 38 -10.89 -11.86 0.73
N GLY A 39 -11.45 -10.90 -0.01
CA GLY A 39 -11.94 -11.13 -1.37
C GLY A 39 -10.85 -11.64 -2.32
N ASN A 40 -9.62 -11.12 -2.19
CA ASN A 40 -8.47 -11.56 -3.00
C ASN A 40 -7.99 -12.96 -2.61
N THR A 41 -7.88 -13.23 -1.31
CA THR A 41 -7.17 -14.43 -0.81
C THR A 41 -8.07 -15.65 -0.66
N PHE A 42 -9.37 -15.44 -0.44
CA PHE A 42 -10.33 -16.51 -0.15
C PHE A 42 -11.53 -16.44 -1.12
N PRO A 43 -11.34 -16.83 -2.41
CA PRO A 43 -12.40 -16.86 -3.40
C PRO A 43 -13.66 -17.58 -2.89
N GLY A 44 -14.83 -17.02 -3.19
CA GLY A 44 -16.12 -17.59 -2.80
C GLY A 44 -16.64 -17.13 -1.43
N LEU A 45 -15.85 -16.42 -0.61
CA LEU A 45 -16.37 -15.83 0.63
C LEU A 45 -17.25 -14.61 0.36
N PHE A 46 -16.86 -13.75 -0.57
CA PHE A 46 -17.64 -12.61 -1.04
C PHE A 46 -18.00 -12.74 -2.51
N ASP A 47 -19.14 -12.17 -2.89
CA ASP A 47 -19.62 -12.07 -4.26
C ASP A 47 -19.55 -10.63 -4.79
N GLY A 48 -19.17 -9.67 -3.95
CA GLY A 48 -18.91 -8.28 -4.30
C GLY A 48 -18.55 -7.45 -3.07
N ILE A 49 -17.81 -6.36 -3.26
CA ILE A 49 -17.36 -5.50 -2.16
C ILE A 49 -17.66 -4.01 -2.42
N LEU A 50 -18.10 -3.30 -1.37
CA LEU A 50 -18.22 -1.84 -1.33
C LEU A 50 -17.19 -1.28 -0.35
N ILE A 51 -16.13 -0.68 -0.86
CA ILE A 51 -15.02 -0.16 -0.08
C ILE A 51 -15.02 1.37 -0.05
N SER A 52 -14.48 1.95 1.04
CA SER A 52 -14.29 3.39 1.15
C SER A 52 -13.06 3.81 1.94
N ASN A 53 -12.57 5.03 1.68
CA ASN A 53 -11.33 5.54 2.27
C ASN A 53 -10.22 4.46 2.19
N ALA A 54 -10.09 3.88 0.99
CA ALA A 54 -9.48 2.57 0.83
C ALA A 54 -7.94 2.63 0.93
N PHE A 55 -7.37 1.53 1.38
CA PHE A 55 -5.95 1.22 1.26
C PHE A 55 -5.84 -0.11 0.54
N PRO A 56 -4.91 -0.27 -0.41
CA PRO A 56 -4.78 -1.52 -1.13
C PRO A 56 -4.38 -2.68 -0.21
N ASP A 57 -3.59 -2.41 0.82
CA ASP A 57 -3.20 -3.42 1.80
C ASP A 57 -2.68 -2.77 3.09
N THR A 58 -2.41 -3.61 4.10
CA THR A 58 -1.93 -3.15 5.41
C THR A 58 -0.52 -2.56 5.35
N LEU A 59 0.35 -3.06 4.47
CA LEU A 59 1.74 -2.62 4.35
C LEU A 59 1.87 -1.27 3.64
N ALA A 60 0.99 -0.95 2.70
CA ALA A 60 1.05 0.30 1.94
C ALA A 60 1.12 1.55 2.86
N ILE A 61 0.47 1.48 4.03
CA ILE A 61 0.43 2.55 5.03
C ILE A 61 1.83 2.78 5.67
N PRO A 62 2.38 1.85 6.47
CA PRO A 62 3.66 2.08 7.13
C PRO A 62 4.86 2.01 6.19
N MET A 63 4.78 1.33 5.03
CA MET A 63 5.89 1.32 4.07
C MET A 63 6.07 2.71 3.45
N SER A 64 4.97 3.32 2.99
CA SER A 64 5.01 4.70 2.50
C SER A 64 5.32 5.70 3.63
N GLY A 65 4.81 5.43 4.83
CA GLY A 65 5.14 6.19 6.03
C GLY A 65 6.63 6.15 6.35
N ALA A 66 7.30 5.00 6.24
CA ALA A 66 8.72 4.85 6.54
C ALA A 66 9.59 5.66 5.57
N ASP A 67 9.25 5.65 4.28
CA ASP A 67 9.91 6.51 3.29
C ASP A 67 9.71 8.01 3.63
N GLY A 68 8.48 8.39 4.00
CA GLY A 68 8.16 9.75 4.43
C GLY A 68 8.90 10.16 5.70
N HIS A 69 9.09 9.23 6.64
CA HIS A 69 9.76 9.45 7.92
C HIS A 69 11.27 9.62 7.73
N LEU A 70 11.90 8.81 6.87
CA LEU A 70 13.30 8.99 6.47
C LEU A 70 13.54 10.35 5.82
N LEU A 71 12.65 10.78 4.92
CA LEU A 71 12.72 12.12 4.35
C LEU A 71 12.61 13.18 5.43
N ALA A 72 11.69 13.02 6.40
CA ALA A 72 11.45 14.03 7.40
C ALA A 72 12.64 14.18 8.34
N HIS A 73 13.26 13.07 8.74
CA HIS A 73 14.53 13.07 9.47
C HIS A 73 15.63 13.77 8.69
N TYR A 74 15.80 13.45 7.40
CA TYR A 74 16.82 14.09 6.57
C TYR A 74 16.61 15.62 6.52
N PHE A 75 15.39 16.09 6.30
CA PHE A 75 15.11 17.51 6.17
C PHE A 75 15.02 18.28 7.49
N THR A 76 14.96 17.62 8.65
CA THR A 76 14.87 18.29 9.95
C THR A 76 16.13 18.14 10.79
N VAL A 77 16.90 17.07 10.59
CA VAL A 77 18.10 16.74 11.38
C VAL A 77 19.35 16.74 10.50
N THR A 78 19.34 15.99 9.39
CA THR A 78 20.56 15.80 8.58
C THR A 78 20.93 17.03 7.75
N ASN A 79 19.94 17.69 7.14
CA ASN A 79 20.13 18.86 6.29
C ASN A 79 18.98 19.87 6.41
N PRO A 80 18.84 20.54 7.58
CA PRO A 80 17.70 21.41 7.86
C PRO A 80 17.67 22.72 7.05
N ALA A 81 18.80 23.16 6.51
CA ALA A 81 18.90 24.42 5.75
C ALA A 81 19.02 24.21 4.23
N GLY A 82 19.14 22.96 3.76
CA GLY A 82 19.48 22.67 2.37
C GLY A 82 18.30 22.69 1.39
N PHE A 83 17.06 22.72 1.88
CA PHE A 83 15.84 22.63 1.06
C PHE A 83 14.77 23.58 1.56
N THR A 84 14.11 24.30 0.64
CA THR A 84 12.88 25.04 0.98
C THR A 84 11.73 24.05 1.23
N VAL A 85 10.67 24.52 1.90
CA VAL A 85 9.47 23.68 2.15
C VAL A 85 8.87 23.16 0.84
N ASP A 86 8.78 24.01 -0.20
CA ASP A 86 8.24 23.59 -1.50
C ASP A 86 9.09 22.48 -2.15
N GLN A 87 10.42 22.54 -1.99
CA GLN A 87 11.32 21.49 -2.47
C GLN A 87 11.13 20.18 -1.70
N GLN A 88 10.98 20.25 -0.36
CA GLN A 88 10.70 19.08 0.46
C GLN A 88 9.37 18.42 0.06
N VAL A 89 8.33 19.23 -0.16
CA VAL A 89 7.02 18.77 -0.62
C VAL A 89 7.13 18.09 -1.99
N ALA A 90 7.87 18.71 -2.93
CA ALA A 90 8.11 18.14 -4.26
C ALA A 90 8.84 16.78 -4.19
N VAL A 91 9.81 16.62 -3.30
CA VAL A 91 10.51 15.35 -3.06
C VAL A 91 9.60 14.30 -2.43
N SER A 92 8.71 14.71 -1.52
CA SER A 92 7.80 13.81 -0.81
C SER A 92 6.70 13.21 -1.69
N GLY A 93 6.29 13.94 -2.75
CA GLY A 93 5.18 13.55 -3.62
C GLY A 93 3.79 13.79 -3.06
N TYR A 94 3.68 14.23 -1.80
CA TYR A 94 2.42 14.59 -1.16
C TYR A 94 2.00 16.02 -1.50
N LYS A 95 0.73 16.35 -1.22
CA LYS A 95 0.16 17.68 -1.49
C LYS A 95 0.86 18.82 -0.77
N GLY A 96 1.35 18.56 0.43
CA GLY A 96 1.93 19.56 1.31
C GLY A 96 2.54 18.91 2.54
N GLN A 97 3.20 19.73 3.36
CA GLN A 97 3.95 19.25 4.53
C GLN A 97 3.08 18.51 5.54
N GLN A 98 1.85 19.00 5.80
CA GLN A 98 0.91 18.32 6.69
C GLN A 98 0.60 16.90 6.21
N ALA A 99 0.23 16.74 4.94
CA ALA A 99 -0.08 15.43 4.38
C ALA A 99 1.12 14.48 4.46
N TRP A 100 2.30 14.99 4.14
CA TRP A 100 3.53 14.22 4.23
C TRP A 100 3.84 13.78 5.67
N TYR A 101 3.76 14.67 6.65
CA TYR A 101 4.05 14.34 8.05
C TYR A 101 3.02 13.40 8.66
N ASP A 102 1.74 13.59 8.34
CA ASP A 102 0.72 12.66 8.79
C ASP A 102 0.93 11.27 8.18
N ALA A 103 1.38 11.17 6.92
CA ALA A 103 1.79 9.91 6.32
C ALA A 103 3.00 9.31 7.03
N ALA A 104 4.03 10.13 7.28
CA ALA A 104 5.27 9.73 7.93
C ALA A 104 5.03 9.19 9.35
N ASN A 105 4.10 9.80 10.09
CA ASN A 105 3.67 9.35 11.41
C ASN A 105 3.08 7.93 11.41
N GLN A 106 2.61 7.45 10.26
CA GLN A 106 2.08 6.09 10.14
C GLN A 106 3.15 5.00 10.25
N SER A 107 4.43 5.36 10.12
CA SER A 107 5.56 4.45 10.34
C SER A 107 5.70 3.98 11.79
N GLY A 108 5.05 4.63 12.77
CA GLY A 108 5.00 4.15 14.16
C GLY A 108 4.41 2.73 14.31
N ARG A 109 3.71 2.21 13.29
CA ARG A 109 3.22 0.81 13.21
C ARG A 109 4.33 -0.22 13.03
N ILE A 110 5.55 0.21 12.70
CA ILE A 110 6.73 -0.63 12.56
C ILE A 110 7.85 -0.25 13.52
N ASP A 111 7.61 0.69 14.45
CA ASP A 111 8.56 1.06 15.50
C ASP A 111 8.18 0.38 16.83
N PRO A 112 8.98 -0.59 17.31
CA PRO A 112 8.70 -1.28 18.57
C PRO A 112 9.16 -0.51 19.81
N VAL A 113 9.94 0.56 19.67
CA VAL A 113 10.66 1.22 20.75
C VAL A 113 9.78 2.28 21.41
N PRO A 114 9.47 2.19 22.72
CA PRO A 114 8.61 3.18 23.37
C PRO A 114 9.32 4.52 23.58
N GLY A 115 8.54 5.61 23.60
CA GLY A 115 9.00 6.93 24.04
C GLY A 115 9.88 7.66 23.02
N ARG A 116 9.75 7.35 21.73
CA ARG A 116 10.43 8.09 20.66
C ARG A 116 9.94 9.54 20.63
N VAL A 117 10.90 10.47 20.52
CA VAL A 117 10.63 11.86 20.20
C VAL A 117 11.19 12.10 18.80
N ASP A 118 10.29 12.41 17.86
CA ASP A 118 10.62 12.61 16.45
C ASP A 118 9.71 13.72 15.89
N ILE A 119 9.36 13.67 14.61
CA ILE A 119 8.44 14.61 13.94
C ILE A 119 7.14 14.83 14.74
N PRO A 120 6.49 16.00 14.61
CA PRO A 120 5.30 16.33 15.37
C PRO A 120 4.20 15.27 15.25
N GLY A 121 3.69 14.81 16.39
CA GLY A 121 2.63 13.80 16.46
C GLY A 121 3.10 12.34 16.32
N TYR A 122 4.41 12.09 16.24
CA TYR A 122 4.93 10.72 16.15
C TYR A 122 4.62 9.91 17.41
N SER A 123 4.18 8.66 17.21
CA SER A 123 3.89 7.73 18.28
C SER A 123 4.41 6.35 17.91
N SER A 124 5.44 5.90 18.63
CA SER A 124 6.01 4.56 18.52
C SER A 124 5.46 3.62 19.58
N ALA A 125 5.68 2.31 19.40
CA ALA A 125 5.29 1.27 20.35
C ALA A 125 3.84 1.41 20.87
N VAL A 126 2.88 1.63 19.97
CA VAL A 126 1.47 1.86 20.36
C VAL A 126 0.83 0.54 20.82
N TRP A 127 0.53 0.46 22.11
CA TRP A 127 -0.02 -0.74 22.74
C TRP A 127 -1.53 -0.61 23.02
N ASN A 128 -2.27 -1.70 22.79
CA ASN A 128 -3.57 -1.87 23.44
C ASN A 128 -3.35 -2.04 24.96
N ALA A 129 -4.18 -1.37 25.78
CA ALA A 129 -4.11 -1.45 27.23
C ALA A 129 -4.24 -2.89 27.78
N ALA A 130 -4.88 -3.78 27.03
CA ALA A 130 -5.01 -5.21 27.37
C ALA A 130 -3.67 -5.96 27.41
N VAL A 131 -2.61 -5.46 26.77
CA VAL A 131 -1.29 -6.09 26.81
C VAL A 131 -0.56 -5.68 28.10
N PRO A 132 -0.24 -6.61 29.01
CA PRO A 132 0.45 -6.30 30.27
C PRO A 132 1.79 -5.60 30.06
N VAL A 133 2.07 -4.56 30.86
CA VAL A 133 3.31 -3.77 30.74
C VAL A 133 4.57 -4.64 30.83
N ALA A 134 4.58 -5.65 31.71
CA ALA A 134 5.71 -6.56 31.89
C ALA A 134 6.03 -7.43 30.65
N LEU A 135 5.09 -7.57 29.71
CA LEU A 135 5.31 -8.32 28.47
C LEU A 135 5.81 -7.44 27.32
N ARG A 136 5.76 -6.12 27.45
CA ARG A 136 6.05 -5.18 26.35
C ARG A 136 7.55 -5.05 26.14
N TYR A 137 7.97 -5.06 24.89
CA TYR A 137 9.35 -4.84 24.47
C TYR A 137 9.85 -3.48 24.96
N ASN A 138 11.08 -3.50 25.47
CA ASN A 138 11.89 -2.31 25.68
C ASN A 138 13.35 -2.72 25.41
N PRO A 139 14.08 -2.00 24.55
CA PRO A 139 15.43 -2.42 24.14
C PRO A 139 16.42 -2.51 25.32
N VAL A 140 16.14 -1.82 26.44
CA VAL A 140 16.99 -1.81 27.63
C VAL A 140 16.44 -2.72 28.73
N THR A 141 15.16 -2.56 29.10
CA THR A 141 14.60 -3.20 30.29
C THR A 141 13.89 -4.53 30.02
N ASN A 142 13.49 -4.80 28.77
CA ASN A 142 12.85 -6.04 28.37
C ASN A 142 13.15 -6.38 26.89
N PRO A 143 14.41 -6.68 26.57
CA PRO A 143 14.86 -6.86 25.19
C PRO A 143 14.31 -8.11 24.50
N GLY A 144 13.65 -9.02 25.25
CA GLY A 144 12.94 -10.19 24.70
C GLY A 144 11.42 -10.04 24.69
N GLY A 145 10.89 -8.86 25.06
CA GLY A 145 9.45 -8.63 25.17
C GLY A 145 8.70 -8.69 23.82
N ALA A 146 7.38 -8.79 23.89
CA ALA A 146 6.52 -8.70 22.72
C ALA A 146 6.64 -7.32 22.08
N ARG A 147 6.61 -7.24 20.75
CA ARG A 147 6.67 -5.98 19.99
C ARG A 147 5.31 -5.67 19.38
N PRO A 148 4.84 -4.40 19.40
CA PRO A 148 3.55 -4.00 18.85
C PRO A 148 3.67 -3.61 17.37
N THR A 149 4.58 -4.24 16.63
CA THR A 149 4.79 -3.91 15.21
C THR A 149 3.97 -4.84 14.33
N MET A 150 3.62 -4.35 13.15
CA MET A 150 2.96 -5.19 12.17
C MET A 150 3.79 -6.41 11.77
N PHE A 151 5.14 -6.29 11.75
CA PHE A 151 6.03 -7.39 11.35
C PHE A 151 5.98 -8.51 12.39
N ASP A 152 5.87 -8.15 13.67
CA ASP A 152 5.74 -9.10 14.77
C ASP A 152 4.35 -9.74 14.84
N TRP A 153 3.28 -9.02 14.50
CA TRP A 153 1.91 -9.57 14.44
C TRP A 153 1.78 -10.70 13.42
N VAL A 154 2.50 -10.60 12.30
CA VAL A 154 2.47 -11.59 11.22
C VAL A 154 3.78 -12.39 11.12
N ARG A 155 4.58 -12.48 12.18
CA ARG A 155 5.86 -13.23 12.17
C ARG A 155 5.71 -14.72 11.86
N ASN A 156 4.51 -15.29 12.04
CA ASN A 156 4.22 -16.66 11.61
C ASN A 156 4.12 -16.78 10.07
N ILE A 157 3.88 -15.67 9.37
CA ILE A 157 3.92 -15.57 7.91
C ILE A 157 5.28 -15.04 7.46
N TYR A 158 5.82 -14.00 8.10
CA TYR A 158 7.09 -13.41 7.68
C TYR A 158 8.30 -14.22 8.09
N GLY A 159 8.17 -15.17 9.01
CA GLY A 159 9.31 -15.81 9.64
C GLY A 159 9.91 -14.94 10.75
N ARG A 160 10.92 -15.51 11.41
CA ARG A 160 11.55 -14.91 12.60
C ARG A 160 13.04 -14.71 12.37
N ALA A 161 13.56 -13.59 12.85
CA ALA A 161 14.99 -13.34 12.89
C ALA A 161 15.68 -14.40 13.76
N PRO A 162 16.74 -15.09 13.28
CA PRO A 162 17.32 -16.24 13.98
C PRO A 162 17.85 -15.94 15.39
N VAL A 163 18.36 -14.73 15.61
CA VAL A 163 18.96 -14.33 16.89
C VAL A 163 17.93 -13.80 17.87
N THR A 164 17.03 -12.94 17.41
CA THR A 164 16.11 -12.20 18.29
C THR A 164 14.72 -12.82 18.39
N GLY A 165 14.32 -13.64 17.42
CA GLY A 165 12.99 -14.24 17.34
C GLY A 165 11.87 -13.26 16.92
N PHE A 166 12.21 -12.01 16.64
CA PHE A 166 11.28 -10.98 16.14
C PHE A 166 10.92 -11.18 14.67
N GLY A 167 9.82 -10.56 14.23
CA GLY A 167 9.38 -10.63 12.83
C GLY A 167 10.45 -10.13 11.86
N LEU A 168 10.57 -10.81 10.71
CA LEU A 168 11.38 -10.35 9.60
C LEU A 168 10.70 -9.16 8.89
N SER A 169 11.50 -8.19 8.43
CA SER A 169 11.00 -6.97 7.80
C SER A 169 11.02 -7.08 6.27
N PRO A 170 9.92 -6.80 5.57
CA PRO A 170 9.91 -6.65 4.12
C PRO A 170 10.33 -5.26 3.63
N PHE A 171 10.62 -4.30 4.54
CA PHE A 171 10.97 -2.93 4.15
C PHE A 171 12.36 -2.88 3.49
N ASP A 172 12.40 -2.37 2.27
CA ASP A 172 13.62 -2.19 1.49
C ASP A 172 13.64 -0.78 0.89
N ASN A 173 14.78 -0.09 0.97
CA ASN A 173 14.98 1.17 0.25
C ASN A 173 16.31 1.22 -0.52
N VAL A 174 16.89 0.06 -0.84
CA VAL A 174 18.10 -0.05 -1.66
C VAL A 174 17.76 0.33 -3.11
N GLY A 175 18.56 1.21 -3.71
CA GLY A 175 18.37 1.65 -5.10
C GLY A 175 17.23 2.65 -5.32
N ILE A 176 16.48 3.01 -4.26
CA ILE A 176 15.44 4.04 -4.33
C ILE A 176 16.08 5.43 -4.44
N GLN A 177 15.70 6.14 -5.49
CA GLN A 177 16.19 7.47 -5.83
C GLN A 177 15.21 8.55 -5.37
N TYR A 178 15.22 8.87 -4.07
CA TYR A 178 14.27 9.86 -3.53
C TYR A 178 14.45 11.21 -4.22
N GLY A 179 13.34 11.82 -4.64
CA GLY A 179 13.34 13.11 -5.33
C GLY A 179 13.65 13.07 -6.83
N LEU A 180 13.72 11.91 -7.49
CA LEU A 180 14.06 11.82 -8.91
C LEU A 180 13.15 12.68 -9.81
N ALA A 181 11.82 12.61 -9.63
CA ALA A 181 10.91 13.44 -10.40
C ALA A 181 11.04 14.94 -10.06
N ALA A 182 11.38 15.29 -8.81
CA ALA A 182 11.66 16.66 -8.41
C ALA A 182 12.96 17.19 -9.03
N LEU A 183 13.98 16.34 -9.19
CA LEU A 183 15.19 16.67 -9.92
C LEU A 183 14.86 16.89 -11.41
N ASN A 184 14.14 15.95 -12.00
CA ASN A 184 13.85 16.00 -13.44
C ASN A 184 12.92 17.15 -13.85
N SER A 185 12.12 17.67 -12.91
CA SER A 185 11.31 18.88 -13.12
C SER A 185 12.07 20.18 -12.86
N GLY A 186 13.31 20.11 -12.35
CA GLY A 186 14.11 21.27 -11.96
C GLY A 186 13.71 21.89 -10.60
N ALA A 187 12.87 21.22 -9.81
CA ALA A 187 12.48 21.70 -8.47
C ALA A 187 13.66 21.62 -7.48
N ILE A 188 14.54 20.64 -7.63
CA ILE A 188 15.78 20.52 -6.84
C ILE A 188 17.00 20.44 -7.76
N THR A 189 18.16 20.84 -7.25
CA THR A 189 19.43 20.77 -7.97
C THR A 189 20.01 19.35 -7.97
N THR A 190 20.97 19.09 -8.87
CA THR A 190 21.73 17.83 -8.88
C THR A 190 22.48 17.61 -7.56
N THR A 191 23.07 18.66 -6.99
CA THR A 191 23.75 18.61 -5.69
C THR A 191 22.77 18.24 -4.57
N GLN A 192 21.59 18.89 -4.51
CA GLN A 192 20.54 18.55 -3.53
C GLN A 192 20.12 17.08 -3.65
N PHE A 193 19.89 16.59 -4.87
CA PHE A 193 19.51 15.20 -5.12
C PHE A 193 20.58 14.19 -4.65
N LEU A 194 21.86 14.50 -4.90
CA LEU A 194 22.98 13.66 -4.47
C LEU A 194 23.15 13.69 -2.95
N ASP A 195 23.12 14.86 -2.32
CA ASP A 195 23.26 15.01 -0.86
C ASP A 195 22.18 14.21 -0.12
N LEU A 196 20.92 14.29 -0.62
CA LEU A 196 19.79 13.53 -0.12
C LEU A 196 20.06 12.03 -0.20
N ASN A 197 20.35 11.52 -1.40
CA ASN A 197 20.43 10.07 -1.59
C ASN A 197 21.69 9.45 -0.95
N GLN A 198 22.76 10.23 -0.75
CA GLN A 198 23.97 9.82 -0.03
C GLN A 198 23.74 9.71 1.48
N SER A 199 22.88 10.54 2.06
CA SER A 199 22.81 10.71 3.52
C SER A 199 21.49 10.27 4.15
N ILE A 200 20.48 9.90 3.36
CA ILE A 200 19.16 9.52 3.89
C ILE A 200 19.18 8.20 4.68
N GLY A 201 20.09 7.27 4.33
CA GLY A 201 20.21 5.98 5.00
C GLY A 201 18.92 5.15 5.00
N GLY A 202 18.70 4.42 6.09
CA GLY A 202 17.55 3.55 6.29
C GLY A 202 17.20 3.41 7.76
N VAL A 203 16.43 2.37 8.06
CA VAL A 203 16.05 1.95 9.42
C VAL A 203 16.45 0.51 9.71
N ASP A 204 16.78 0.23 10.98
CA ASP A 204 17.03 -1.12 11.48
C ASP A 204 15.75 -1.82 12.01
N GLN A 205 15.89 -3.00 12.63
CA GLN A 205 14.77 -3.78 13.16
C GLN A 205 14.03 -3.10 14.33
N ASP A 206 14.66 -2.12 14.99
CA ASP A 206 14.08 -1.29 16.05
C ASP A 206 13.64 0.07 15.53
N PHE A 207 13.61 0.22 14.21
CA PHE A 207 13.28 1.44 13.50
C PHE A 207 14.23 2.61 13.85
N ASN A 208 15.44 2.34 14.32
CA ASN A 208 16.47 3.38 14.46
C ASN A 208 16.95 3.82 13.09
N TYR A 209 17.17 5.12 12.90
CA TYR A 209 17.91 5.62 11.74
C TYR A 209 19.33 5.05 11.71
N VAL A 210 19.71 4.51 10.56
CA VAL A 210 21.04 3.98 10.31
C VAL A 210 21.59 4.51 8.99
N ALA A 211 22.91 4.65 8.89
CA ALA A 211 23.55 5.19 7.69
C ALA A 211 23.33 4.31 6.44
N ASN A 212 23.20 2.99 6.64
CA ASN A 212 22.97 2.05 5.55
C ASN A 212 21.49 2.01 5.17
N ARG A 213 21.21 1.85 3.87
CA ARG A 213 19.86 1.56 3.36
C ARG A 213 19.31 0.27 3.98
N SER A 214 18.01 0.24 4.28
CA SER A 214 17.30 -0.94 4.75
C SER A 214 17.21 -1.99 3.65
N VAL A 215 17.53 -3.24 3.99
CA VAL A 215 17.44 -4.39 3.09
C VAL A 215 16.28 -5.26 3.54
N GLY A 216 15.25 -5.39 2.70
CA GLY A 216 14.07 -6.20 3.01
C GLY A 216 14.39 -7.69 2.89
N ASP A 217 13.87 -8.50 3.82
CA ASP A 217 14.05 -9.95 3.82
C ASP A 217 13.31 -10.59 2.63
N ALA A 218 14.06 -11.24 1.76
CA ALA A 218 13.54 -11.78 0.52
C ALA A 218 12.49 -12.89 0.73
N GLY A 219 12.58 -13.65 1.84
CA GLY A 219 11.61 -14.67 2.20
C GLY A 219 10.31 -14.07 2.74
N ALA A 220 10.41 -13.08 3.63
CA ALA A 220 9.27 -12.33 4.15
C ALA A 220 8.53 -11.59 3.02
N ILE A 221 9.25 -11.01 2.07
CA ILE A 221 8.68 -10.39 0.87
C ILE A 221 7.90 -11.43 0.04
N LYS A 222 8.49 -12.59 -0.25
CA LYS A 222 7.80 -13.66 -0.99
C LYS A 222 6.50 -14.07 -0.29
N ARG A 223 6.57 -14.34 1.01
CA ARG A 223 5.42 -14.78 1.82
C ARG A 223 4.37 -13.69 1.98
N THR A 224 4.74 -12.42 1.95
CA THR A 224 3.80 -11.29 1.92
C THR A 224 2.83 -11.41 0.74
N TYR A 225 3.37 -11.68 -0.46
CA TYR A 225 2.55 -11.86 -1.66
C TYR A 225 1.70 -13.13 -1.57
N GLN A 226 2.35 -14.27 -1.30
CA GLN A 226 1.66 -15.57 -1.27
C GLN A 226 0.54 -15.62 -0.22
N ALA A 227 0.71 -14.95 0.91
CA ALA A 227 -0.27 -14.89 1.99
C ALA A 227 -1.44 -13.91 1.73
N GLY A 228 -1.39 -13.12 0.66
CA GLY A 228 -2.39 -12.07 0.40
C GLY A 228 -2.31 -10.88 1.36
N LEU A 229 -1.17 -10.71 2.07
CA LEU A 229 -0.90 -9.52 2.89
C LEU A 229 -0.58 -8.29 2.01
N ASN A 230 -0.17 -8.54 0.77
CA ASN A 230 -0.25 -7.61 -0.34
C ASN A 230 -1.45 -8.03 -1.21
N MET A 231 -2.46 -7.17 -1.35
CA MET A 231 -3.54 -7.41 -2.31
C MET A 231 -3.02 -7.10 -3.71
N ASP A 232 -2.84 -8.14 -4.53
CA ASP A 232 -2.35 -8.02 -5.91
C ASP A 232 -3.48 -7.98 -6.95
N GLY A 233 -4.72 -8.29 -6.54
CA GLY A 233 -5.91 -8.29 -7.38
C GLY A 233 -6.10 -9.56 -8.22
N SER A 234 -5.23 -10.57 -8.10
CA SER A 234 -5.20 -11.73 -9.00
C SER A 234 -6.03 -12.93 -8.55
N GLY A 235 -6.30 -13.06 -7.25
CA GLY A 235 -7.10 -14.14 -6.68
C GLY A 235 -8.61 -13.87 -6.84
N GLY A 236 -9.40 -14.14 -5.81
CA GLY A 236 -10.86 -14.04 -5.89
C GLY A 236 -11.39 -12.64 -6.18
N LEU A 237 -10.60 -11.59 -5.92
CA LEU A 237 -10.98 -10.21 -6.15
C LEU A 237 -11.14 -9.88 -7.64
N ARG A 238 -10.42 -10.60 -8.50
CA ARG A 238 -10.55 -10.53 -9.97
C ARG A 238 -11.96 -10.83 -10.44
N ASP A 239 -12.62 -11.76 -9.77
CA ASP A 239 -13.85 -12.40 -10.24
C ASP A 239 -15.12 -11.86 -9.57
N ILE A 240 -15.01 -10.75 -8.82
CA ILE A 240 -16.15 -10.11 -8.15
C ILE A 240 -16.23 -8.61 -8.45
N PRO A 241 -17.45 -8.02 -8.43
CA PRO A 241 -17.64 -6.57 -8.43
C PRO A 241 -16.91 -5.86 -7.27
N VAL A 242 -16.11 -4.86 -7.61
CA VAL A 242 -15.41 -3.97 -6.68
C VAL A 242 -15.93 -2.54 -6.87
N PHE A 243 -16.65 -2.05 -5.87
CA PHE A 243 -17.12 -0.67 -5.83
C PHE A 243 -16.26 0.12 -4.84
N ASP A 244 -15.37 0.95 -5.38
CA ASP A 244 -14.59 1.90 -4.60
C ASP A 244 -15.26 3.28 -4.58
N MET A 245 -15.74 3.69 -3.41
CA MET A 245 -16.33 5.00 -3.19
C MET A 245 -15.64 5.73 -2.04
N GLY A 246 -15.55 7.04 -2.03
CA GLY A 246 -14.97 7.67 -0.84
C GLY A 246 -14.87 9.17 -0.83
N GLY A 247 -14.63 9.64 0.39
CA GLY A 247 -14.27 11.02 0.71
C GLY A 247 -12.98 11.41 0.00
N TYR A 248 -12.97 12.61 -0.56
CA TYR A 248 -11.74 13.20 -1.05
C TYR A 248 -10.96 13.84 0.10
N ASN A 249 -9.72 13.39 0.30
CA ASN A 249 -8.76 14.03 1.18
C ASN A 249 -7.33 13.75 0.69
N ASP A 250 -6.60 14.81 0.33
CA ASP A 250 -5.15 14.76 0.08
C ASP A 250 -4.40 15.81 0.94
N THR A 251 -5.06 16.43 1.92
CA THR A 251 -4.51 17.56 2.68
C THR A 251 -3.92 17.14 4.01
N SER A 252 -4.53 16.17 4.70
CA SER A 252 -4.13 15.75 6.05
C SER A 252 -4.60 14.33 6.39
N GLY A 253 -4.17 13.80 7.52
CA GLY A 253 -4.47 12.44 7.95
C GLY A 253 -3.66 11.43 7.14
N TYR A 254 -4.28 10.41 6.55
CA TYR A 254 -3.51 9.44 5.77
C TYR A 254 -4.35 8.69 4.74
N HIS A 255 -5.59 9.12 4.50
CA HIS A 255 -6.52 8.49 3.54
C HIS A 255 -6.45 9.16 2.17
N TYR A 256 -5.27 9.04 1.54
CA TYR A 256 -4.94 9.73 0.30
C TYR A 256 -5.49 9.07 -0.95
N GLN A 257 -5.70 9.86 -2.01
CA GLN A 257 -6.34 9.34 -3.21
C GLN A 257 -5.46 8.34 -3.98
N TRP A 258 -4.13 8.41 -3.84
CA TRP A 258 -3.22 7.51 -4.54
C TRP A 258 -3.46 6.03 -4.21
N TYR A 259 -3.93 5.70 -3.01
CA TYR A 259 -4.24 4.32 -2.61
C TYR A 259 -5.31 3.67 -3.51
N ARG A 260 -6.28 4.47 -3.94
CA ARG A 260 -7.40 4.04 -4.79
C ARG A 260 -6.94 3.74 -6.22
N PHE A 261 -6.04 4.57 -6.72
CA PHE A 261 -5.38 4.34 -7.99
C PHE A 261 -4.43 3.14 -7.91
N ALA A 262 -3.78 2.92 -6.76
CA ALA A 262 -2.99 1.71 -6.53
C ALA A 262 -3.86 0.45 -6.63
N ILE A 263 -5.03 0.40 -5.95
CA ILE A 263 -5.99 -0.71 -6.05
C ILE A 263 -6.36 -0.98 -7.51
N ARG A 264 -6.80 0.07 -8.22
CA ARG A 264 -7.20 -0.04 -9.62
C ARG A 264 -6.09 -0.57 -10.52
N GLU A 265 -4.87 -0.06 -10.37
CA GLU A 265 -3.77 -0.48 -11.25
C GLU A 265 -3.26 -1.88 -10.91
N ARG A 266 -3.39 -2.35 -9.65
CA ARG A 266 -3.15 -3.75 -9.31
C ARG A 266 -4.18 -4.69 -9.96
N LEU A 267 -5.46 -4.34 -9.91
CA LEU A 267 -6.51 -5.07 -10.64
C LEU A 267 -6.24 -5.07 -12.15
N ARG A 268 -5.79 -3.94 -12.72
CA ARG A 268 -5.41 -3.87 -14.14
C ARG A 268 -4.27 -4.82 -14.47
N GLU A 269 -3.21 -4.81 -13.68
CA GLU A 269 -2.04 -5.69 -13.86
C GLU A 269 -2.45 -7.16 -13.77
N ALA A 270 -3.30 -7.52 -12.82
CA ALA A 270 -3.75 -8.89 -12.62
C ALA A 270 -4.73 -9.37 -13.71
N ASN A 271 -5.68 -8.51 -14.10
CA ASN A 271 -6.84 -8.90 -14.90
C ASN A 271 -6.62 -8.68 -16.40
N GLY A 272 -5.79 -7.70 -16.76
CA GLY A 272 -5.68 -7.14 -18.11
C GLY A 272 -6.67 -5.99 -18.36
N ASP A 273 -7.62 -5.78 -17.46
CA ASP A 273 -8.62 -4.71 -17.50
C ASP A 273 -9.08 -4.30 -16.08
N VAL A 274 -10.03 -3.37 -16.00
CA VAL A 274 -10.62 -2.89 -14.74
C VAL A 274 -12.14 -2.97 -14.77
N GLY A 275 -12.69 -3.86 -15.59
CA GLY A 275 -14.14 -3.99 -15.83
C GLY A 275 -14.91 -4.36 -14.56
N ASN A 276 -14.27 -5.10 -13.65
CA ASN A 276 -14.79 -5.42 -12.32
C ASN A 276 -14.66 -4.27 -11.29
N HIS A 277 -14.08 -3.12 -11.64
CA HIS A 277 -13.85 -2.00 -10.71
C HIS A 277 -14.54 -0.71 -11.15
N VAL A 278 -15.28 -0.09 -10.24
CA VAL A 278 -15.82 1.28 -10.38
C VAL A 278 -15.28 2.19 -9.30
N MET A 279 -14.93 3.42 -9.68
CA MET A 279 -14.38 4.42 -8.75
C MET A 279 -15.25 5.68 -8.72
N TRP A 280 -15.83 5.98 -7.55
CA TRP A 280 -16.51 7.25 -7.25
C TRP A 280 -15.73 8.08 -6.23
N ARG A 281 -15.37 9.31 -6.58
CA ARG A 281 -14.66 10.24 -5.68
C ARG A 281 -15.54 11.44 -5.34
N GLY A 282 -15.47 11.95 -4.12
CA GLY A 282 -16.18 13.19 -3.78
C GLY A 282 -16.08 13.54 -2.31
N ALA A 283 -16.49 14.76 -1.94
CA ALA A 283 -16.55 15.13 -0.52
C ALA A 283 -17.65 14.35 0.23
N SER A 284 -18.74 13.98 -0.47
CA SER A 284 -19.84 13.21 0.09
C SER A 284 -20.48 12.34 -1.00
N VAL A 285 -19.94 11.13 -1.18
CA VAL A 285 -20.46 10.16 -2.15
C VAL A 285 -21.69 9.45 -1.58
N PRO A 286 -22.85 9.39 -2.27
CA PRO A 286 -24.07 8.77 -1.75
C PRO A 286 -23.97 7.24 -1.57
N GLN A 287 -23.59 6.79 -0.36
CA GLN A 287 -23.44 5.37 -0.04
C GLN A 287 -24.70 4.52 -0.33
N PRO A 288 -25.94 4.95 0.00
CA PRO A 288 -27.12 4.14 -0.32
C PRO A 288 -27.27 3.85 -1.82
N LYS A 289 -26.92 4.82 -2.67
CA LYS A 289 -26.93 4.66 -4.12
C LYS A 289 -25.84 3.68 -4.58
N ALA A 290 -24.63 3.80 -4.03
CA ALA A 290 -23.53 2.89 -4.34
C ALA A 290 -23.87 1.44 -3.94
N TRP A 291 -24.43 1.24 -2.74
CA TRP A 291 -24.87 -0.06 -2.24
C TRP A 291 -25.95 -0.69 -3.12
N GLN A 292 -26.95 0.09 -3.52
CA GLN A 292 -28.00 -0.37 -4.42
C GLN A 292 -27.43 -0.82 -5.78
N LEU A 293 -26.53 -0.04 -6.37
CA LEU A 293 -25.90 -0.37 -7.66
C LEU A 293 -24.99 -1.60 -7.57
N LEU A 294 -24.22 -1.76 -6.48
CA LEU A 294 -23.42 -2.96 -6.25
C LEU A 294 -24.32 -4.20 -6.15
N ASN A 295 -25.42 -4.10 -5.38
CA ASN A 295 -26.35 -5.21 -5.22
C ASN A 295 -26.96 -5.62 -6.58
N MET A 296 -27.42 -4.67 -7.39
CA MET A 296 -27.93 -4.96 -8.74
C MET A 296 -26.86 -5.63 -9.62
N TRP A 297 -25.60 -5.19 -9.54
CA TRP A 297 -24.51 -5.79 -10.29
C TRP A 297 -24.29 -7.25 -9.88
N VAL A 298 -24.14 -7.53 -8.59
CA VAL A 298 -23.91 -8.89 -8.07
C VAL A 298 -25.09 -9.80 -8.38
N LEU A 299 -26.32 -9.31 -8.23
CA LEU A 299 -27.52 -10.09 -8.54
C LEU A 299 -27.58 -10.48 -10.02
N ALA A 300 -27.25 -9.57 -10.94
CA ALA A 300 -27.20 -9.87 -12.37
C ALA A 300 -26.12 -10.91 -12.69
N VAL A 301 -24.94 -10.82 -12.08
CA VAL A 301 -23.88 -11.84 -12.21
C VAL A 301 -24.36 -13.21 -11.73
N LYS A 302 -25.08 -13.29 -10.60
CA LYS A 302 -25.60 -14.56 -10.06
C LYS A 302 -26.71 -15.18 -10.90
N GLN A 303 -27.46 -14.38 -11.65
CA GLN A 303 -28.48 -14.86 -12.59
C GLN A 303 -27.87 -15.39 -13.90
N ASP A 304 -26.59 -15.14 -14.15
CA ASP A 304 -25.89 -15.64 -15.33
C ASP A 304 -25.38 -17.08 -15.15
N HIS A 305 -26.18 -18.02 -15.67
CA HIS A 305 -25.86 -19.44 -15.73
C HIS A 305 -25.13 -19.87 -17.01
N SER A 306 -24.62 -18.93 -17.81
CA SER A 306 -23.81 -19.25 -18.99
C SER A 306 -22.46 -19.87 -18.60
N SER A 307 -21.76 -20.40 -19.61
CA SER A 307 -20.41 -20.96 -19.48
C SER A 307 -19.29 -19.91 -19.55
N LEU A 308 -19.60 -18.62 -19.48
CA LEU A 308 -18.59 -17.56 -19.38
C LEU A 308 -17.78 -17.71 -18.08
N THR A 309 -16.54 -17.21 -18.08
CA THR A 309 -15.75 -17.14 -16.83
C THR A 309 -16.39 -16.14 -15.86
N ASP A 310 -16.12 -16.29 -14.56
CA ASP A 310 -16.67 -15.38 -13.54
C ASP A 310 -16.30 -13.92 -13.83
N HIS A 311 -15.03 -13.64 -14.16
CA HIS A 311 -14.62 -12.32 -14.62
C HIS A 311 -15.44 -11.80 -15.82
N GLN A 312 -15.65 -12.62 -16.86
CA GLN A 312 -16.44 -12.21 -18.02
C GLN A 312 -17.88 -11.86 -17.65
N LYS A 313 -18.50 -12.64 -16.74
CA LYS A 313 -19.84 -12.35 -16.22
C LYS A 313 -19.85 -11.03 -15.46
N VAL A 314 -18.88 -10.79 -14.59
CA VAL A 314 -18.75 -9.53 -13.84
C VAL A 314 -18.66 -8.33 -14.79
N VAL A 315 -17.80 -8.42 -15.81
CA VAL A 315 -17.67 -7.33 -16.79
C VAL A 315 -18.96 -7.12 -17.60
N LEU A 316 -19.59 -8.21 -18.05
CA LEU A 316 -20.81 -8.16 -18.86
C LEU A 316 -22.01 -7.56 -18.10
N HIS A 317 -22.15 -7.91 -16.82
CA HIS A 317 -23.32 -7.54 -16.00
C HIS A 317 -23.15 -6.26 -15.20
N ARG A 318 -22.08 -5.50 -15.45
CA ARG A 318 -21.92 -4.16 -14.86
C ARG A 318 -23.09 -3.27 -15.30
N PRO A 319 -23.88 -2.69 -14.37
CA PRO A 319 -24.97 -1.81 -14.76
C PRO A 319 -24.46 -0.64 -15.62
N SER A 320 -25.13 -0.34 -16.73
CA SER A 320 -24.69 0.71 -17.67
C SER A 320 -24.63 2.10 -17.03
N VAL A 321 -25.44 2.36 -16.00
CA VAL A 321 -25.41 3.58 -15.19
C VAL A 321 -24.25 3.62 -14.18
N LEU A 322 -23.60 2.47 -13.93
CA LEU A 322 -22.50 2.35 -12.99
C LEU A 322 -21.16 2.58 -13.70
N VAL A 323 -20.88 3.85 -13.99
CA VAL A 323 -19.61 4.30 -14.57
C VAL A 323 -18.74 4.97 -13.53
N ASP A 324 -17.45 5.11 -13.83
CA ASP A 324 -16.56 5.95 -13.03
C ASP A 324 -17.04 7.41 -12.99
N GLY A 325 -16.69 8.12 -11.93
CA GLY A 325 -17.00 9.53 -11.84
C GLY A 325 -16.68 10.16 -10.51
N CYS A 326 -17.12 11.40 -10.36
CA CYS A 326 -17.02 12.12 -9.11
C CYS A 326 -18.33 12.83 -8.74
N TRP A 327 -18.42 13.18 -7.47
CA TRP A 327 -19.56 13.86 -6.86
C TRP A 327 -19.12 15.23 -6.33
N PRO A 328 -19.11 16.30 -7.16
CA PRO A 328 -18.84 17.66 -6.70
C PRO A 328 -19.79 18.14 -5.58
N SER A 329 -21.01 17.59 -5.56
CA SER A 329 -22.00 17.75 -4.50
C SER A 329 -22.82 16.46 -4.36
N THR A 330 -23.62 16.33 -3.30
CA THR A 330 -24.45 15.13 -3.04
C THR A 330 -25.53 14.87 -4.10
N SER A 331 -25.89 15.89 -4.90
CA SER A 331 -26.91 15.80 -5.95
C SER A 331 -26.36 15.81 -7.37
N GLN A 332 -25.06 16.08 -7.56
CA GLN A 332 -24.44 16.19 -8.88
C GLN A 332 -23.41 15.08 -9.08
N PHE A 333 -23.63 14.22 -10.07
CA PHE A 333 -22.66 13.23 -10.51
C PHE A 333 -22.06 13.64 -11.85
N VAL A 334 -20.73 13.59 -11.94
CA VAL A 334 -19.99 13.78 -13.18
C VAL A 334 -19.44 12.41 -13.59
N ALA A 335 -20.02 11.83 -14.64
CA ALA A 335 -19.54 10.60 -15.24
C ALA A 335 -18.26 10.87 -16.04
N GLU A 336 -17.14 10.33 -15.58
CA GLU A 336 -15.83 10.59 -16.17
C GLU A 336 -14.83 9.50 -15.74
N PRO A 337 -13.97 8.97 -16.63
CA PRO A 337 -12.86 8.12 -16.22
C PRO A 337 -11.98 8.80 -15.17
N GLN A 338 -11.78 8.16 -14.01
CA GLN A 338 -10.95 8.74 -12.96
C GLN A 338 -9.47 8.56 -13.29
N THR A 339 -8.70 9.65 -13.25
CA THR A 339 -7.25 9.67 -13.53
C THR A 339 -6.46 10.25 -12.35
N LEU A 340 -5.25 9.74 -12.13
CA LEU A 340 -4.32 10.26 -11.12
C LEU A 340 -3.65 11.54 -11.67
N SER A 341 -4.05 12.71 -11.19
CA SER A 341 -3.38 13.97 -11.54
C SER A 341 -3.64 15.06 -10.52
N SER A 342 -2.63 15.88 -10.26
CA SER A 342 -2.76 17.12 -9.47
C SER A 342 -3.18 18.32 -10.34
N ALA A 343 -3.19 18.18 -11.66
CA ALA A 343 -3.58 19.23 -12.60
C ALA A 343 -5.10 19.21 -12.89
N PRO A 344 -5.72 20.36 -13.21
CA PRO A 344 -7.14 20.45 -13.59
C PRO A 344 -7.36 19.98 -15.04
N ASN A 345 -6.92 18.75 -15.35
CA ASN A 345 -6.98 18.16 -16.69
C ASN A 345 -8.29 17.41 -16.98
N THR A 346 -9.15 17.27 -15.97
CA THR A 346 -10.48 16.66 -16.02
C THR A 346 -11.44 17.45 -15.14
N THR A 347 -12.76 17.27 -15.33
CA THR A 347 -13.74 17.92 -14.44
C THR A 347 -13.54 17.41 -13.01
N CYS A 348 -13.33 16.09 -12.86
CA CYS A 348 -13.09 15.50 -11.55
C CYS A 348 -11.76 15.93 -10.91
N ASN A 349 -10.64 16.04 -11.63
CA ASN A 349 -9.37 16.51 -11.03
C ASN A 349 -9.34 18.01 -10.76
N THR A 350 -10.22 18.79 -11.40
CA THR A 350 -10.39 20.20 -11.04
C THR A 350 -10.92 20.36 -9.62
N VAL A 351 -11.83 19.47 -9.18
CA VAL A 351 -12.42 19.50 -7.83
C VAL A 351 -11.63 18.62 -6.86
N TYR A 352 -11.09 17.50 -7.35
CA TYR A 352 -10.47 16.43 -6.56
C TYR A 352 -9.08 16.04 -7.13
N PRO A 353 -8.11 16.97 -7.18
CA PRO A 353 -6.75 16.68 -7.66
C PRO A 353 -6.07 15.63 -6.77
N SER A 354 -5.23 14.77 -7.33
CA SER A 354 -4.55 13.71 -6.58
C SER A 354 -3.05 13.85 -6.58
N TRP A 355 -2.46 13.52 -5.43
CA TRP A 355 -1.00 13.47 -5.24
C TRP A 355 -0.53 12.03 -5.12
N THR A 356 0.74 11.84 -4.80
CA THR A 356 1.42 10.55 -4.90
C THR A 356 2.12 10.22 -3.58
N ASN A 357 3.29 9.60 -3.65
CA ASN A 357 4.09 9.18 -2.51
C ASN A 357 5.59 9.21 -2.90
N PRO A 358 6.52 9.06 -1.92
CA PRO A 358 7.94 9.19 -2.19
C PRO A 358 8.48 8.19 -3.22
N ARG A 359 7.96 6.96 -3.26
CA ARG A 359 8.41 5.94 -4.22
C ARG A 359 7.95 6.24 -5.63
N PHE A 360 6.74 6.82 -5.80
CA PHE A 360 6.29 7.29 -7.10
C PHE A 360 7.17 8.44 -7.62
N VAL A 361 7.54 9.39 -6.76
CA VAL A 361 8.51 10.45 -7.09
C VAL A 361 9.89 9.87 -7.45
N ALA A 362 10.26 8.74 -6.86
CA ALA A 362 11.48 7.98 -7.20
C ALA A 362 11.36 7.12 -8.48
N GLY A 363 10.33 7.35 -9.30
CA GLY A 363 10.08 6.64 -10.57
C GLY A 363 9.34 5.31 -10.43
N GLY A 364 8.89 4.97 -9.22
CA GLY A 364 8.15 3.74 -8.95
C GLY A 364 6.71 3.78 -9.44
N PRO A 365 6.08 2.60 -9.62
CA PRO A 365 4.70 2.49 -10.06
C PRO A 365 3.71 2.89 -8.95
N ILE A 366 2.54 3.43 -9.31
CA ILE A 366 1.52 3.90 -8.35
C ILE A 366 0.95 2.76 -7.49
N GLN A 367 0.98 1.53 -8.03
CA GLN A 367 0.59 0.28 -7.40
C GLN A 367 1.25 0.11 -6.03
N ALA A 368 2.48 0.62 -5.85
CA ALA A 368 3.24 0.57 -4.61
C ALA A 368 3.30 -0.84 -3.97
N ASN A 369 3.23 -1.89 -4.78
CA ASN A 369 3.27 -3.30 -4.37
C ASN A 369 4.62 -3.96 -4.66
N ARG A 370 5.65 -3.20 -5.06
CA ARG A 370 7.01 -3.71 -5.31
C ARG A 370 7.89 -3.31 -4.13
N TYR A 371 7.90 -4.14 -3.10
CA TYR A 371 8.58 -3.81 -1.82
C TYR A 371 10.09 -3.71 -1.98
N LYS A 372 10.68 -4.63 -2.74
CA LYS A 372 12.08 -4.61 -3.16
C LYS A 372 12.17 -4.63 -4.68
N CYS A 373 12.79 -3.62 -5.26
CA CYS A 373 13.00 -3.56 -6.71
C CYS A 373 14.17 -4.44 -7.12
N GLN A 374 14.14 -4.94 -8.36
CA GLN A 374 15.38 -5.38 -9.00
C GLN A 374 16.23 -4.15 -9.32
N LEU A 375 17.55 -4.29 -9.35
CA LEU A 375 18.45 -3.17 -9.64
C LEU A 375 18.94 -3.22 -11.09
N LYS A 376 19.12 -2.05 -11.68
CA LYS A 376 19.79 -1.84 -12.97
C LYS A 376 20.97 -0.87 -12.80
N PRO A 377 21.99 -0.94 -13.67
CA PRO A 377 23.02 0.08 -13.72
C PRO A 377 22.41 1.48 -13.90
N ILE A 378 23.11 2.50 -13.39
CA ILE A 378 22.73 3.90 -13.63
C ILE A 378 22.78 4.16 -15.13
N ASN A 379 21.69 4.66 -15.68
CA ASN A 379 21.60 5.15 -17.05
C ASN A 379 21.40 6.66 -17.03
N LEU A 380 22.34 7.43 -17.56
CA LEU A 380 22.23 8.89 -17.56
C LEU A 380 21.06 9.41 -18.41
N ALA A 381 20.52 8.60 -19.33
CA ALA A 381 19.31 8.94 -20.08
C ALA A 381 18.02 8.91 -19.23
N ASP A 382 18.08 8.38 -18.01
CA ASP A 382 16.94 8.39 -17.07
C ASP A 382 16.77 9.76 -16.38
N TYR A 383 17.70 10.70 -16.61
CA TYR A 383 17.72 12.03 -16.00
C TYR A 383 17.57 13.09 -17.09
N THR A 384 16.70 14.06 -16.87
CA THR A 384 16.50 15.20 -17.80
C THR A 384 17.58 16.27 -17.63
N VAL A 385 18.32 16.21 -16.52
CA VAL A 385 19.42 17.11 -16.16
C VAL A 385 20.77 16.51 -16.54
N THR A 386 21.79 17.37 -16.70
CA THR A 386 23.17 16.93 -16.97
C THR A 386 23.99 16.99 -15.68
N PHE A 387 24.64 15.89 -15.33
CA PHE A 387 25.59 15.83 -14.22
C PHE A 387 27.02 16.15 -14.69
N PRO A 388 27.76 17.03 -14.00
CA PRO A 388 29.21 17.14 -14.16
C PRO A 388 29.92 15.81 -13.85
N PRO A 389 31.14 15.56 -14.38
CA PRO A 389 31.87 14.31 -14.16
C PRO A 389 32.05 13.92 -12.69
N ALA A 390 32.31 14.90 -11.81
CA ALA A 390 32.42 14.65 -10.37
C ALA A 390 31.10 14.17 -9.75
N GLU A 391 29.96 14.71 -10.22
CA GLU A 391 28.64 14.30 -9.76
C GLU A 391 28.21 12.94 -10.31
N ILE A 392 28.65 12.56 -11.52
CA ILE A 392 28.47 11.20 -12.05
C ILE A 392 29.20 10.18 -11.15
N ALA A 393 30.42 10.51 -10.71
CA ALA A 393 31.17 9.67 -9.78
C ALA A 393 30.46 9.55 -8.42
N ARG A 394 29.93 10.67 -7.90
CA ARG A 394 29.11 10.67 -6.67
C ARG A 394 27.84 9.84 -6.82
N LEU A 395 27.13 9.95 -7.93
CA LEU A 395 25.93 9.16 -8.21
C LEU A 395 26.25 7.66 -8.20
N SER A 396 27.35 7.28 -8.86
CA SER A 396 27.83 5.90 -8.92
C SER A 396 28.26 5.36 -7.56
N SER A 397 28.91 6.17 -6.72
CA SER A 397 29.27 5.76 -5.35
C SER A 397 28.09 5.69 -4.40
N THR A 398 27.04 6.47 -4.65
CA THR A 398 25.78 6.45 -3.88
C THR A 398 24.99 5.17 -4.13
N PHE A 399 25.01 4.68 -5.37
CA PHE A 399 24.28 3.48 -5.79
C PHE A 399 25.23 2.45 -6.41
N PRO A 400 26.15 1.86 -5.61
CA PRO A 400 27.19 0.97 -6.13
C PRO A 400 26.62 -0.32 -6.74
N ALA A 401 25.45 -0.76 -6.26
CA ALA A 401 24.73 -1.91 -6.80
C ALA A 401 23.70 -1.55 -7.90
N GLY A 402 23.60 -0.27 -8.25
CA GLY A 402 22.60 0.27 -9.17
C GLY A 402 21.35 0.83 -8.49
N VAL A 403 20.42 1.27 -9.33
CA VAL A 403 19.14 1.92 -8.95
C VAL A 403 17.97 1.02 -9.31
N CYS A 404 16.79 1.29 -8.76
CA CYS A 404 15.61 0.48 -9.05
C CYS A 404 15.27 0.41 -10.54
N ASP A 405 15.08 -0.82 -11.02
CA ASP A 405 14.51 -1.15 -12.32
C ASP A 405 13.01 -1.38 -12.19
N TRP A 406 12.25 -0.28 -12.23
CA TRP A 406 10.80 -0.31 -12.16
C TRP A 406 10.13 -0.88 -13.42
N SER A 407 10.89 -1.26 -14.46
CA SER A 407 10.33 -2.00 -15.60
C SER A 407 10.11 -3.48 -15.28
N LYS A 408 10.77 -3.99 -14.23
CA LYS A 408 10.71 -5.40 -13.83
C LYS A 408 9.79 -5.63 -12.63
N PRO A 409 9.27 -6.85 -12.47
CA PRO A 409 8.65 -7.28 -11.21
C PRO A 409 9.62 -7.13 -10.03
N GLY A 410 9.07 -6.90 -8.84
CA GLY A 410 9.84 -6.87 -7.60
C GLY A 410 10.56 -8.20 -7.32
N VAL A 411 11.61 -8.14 -6.51
CA VAL A 411 12.32 -9.35 -6.06
C VAL A 411 11.34 -10.26 -5.31
N ASN A 412 11.27 -11.52 -5.72
CA ASN A 412 10.34 -12.52 -5.20
C ASN A 412 8.85 -12.12 -5.28
N GLN A 413 8.51 -11.15 -6.13
CA GLN A 413 7.11 -10.85 -6.42
C GLN A 413 6.45 -12.05 -7.07
N THR A 414 5.30 -12.43 -6.53
CA THR A 414 4.49 -13.55 -6.99
C THR A 414 3.02 -13.23 -6.77
N GLY A 415 2.13 -14.06 -7.29
CA GLY A 415 0.70 -13.91 -7.03
C GLY A 415 0.31 -14.41 -5.65
N VAL A 416 -0.88 -14.01 -5.20
CA VAL A 416 -1.50 -14.61 -4.01
C VAL A 416 -1.69 -16.12 -4.20
N VAL A 417 -1.41 -16.91 -3.16
CA VAL A 417 -1.86 -18.30 -3.08
C VAL A 417 -3.22 -18.26 -2.43
N THR A 418 -4.27 -18.58 -3.18
CA THR A 418 -5.63 -18.61 -2.62
C THR A 418 -5.77 -19.71 -1.59
N TRP A 419 -6.53 -19.47 -0.52
CA TRP A 419 -6.67 -20.38 0.62
C TRP A 419 -5.31 -20.87 1.16
N PRO A 420 -4.39 -19.96 1.51
CA PRO A 420 -3.01 -20.32 1.83
C PRO A 420 -2.95 -21.07 3.17
N SER A 421 -2.19 -22.16 3.18
CA SER A 421 -1.83 -22.90 4.40
C SER A 421 -0.47 -22.47 4.92
N PHE A 422 -0.35 -22.36 6.24
CA PHE A 422 0.91 -22.12 6.94
C PHE A 422 1.36 -23.35 7.77
N GLY A 423 0.92 -24.53 7.36
CA GLY A 423 1.05 -25.77 8.09
C GLY A 423 -0.11 -26.01 9.07
N PRO A 424 -0.45 -27.28 9.37
CA PRO A 424 0.18 -28.49 8.84
C PRO A 424 -0.42 -28.98 7.50
N SER A 425 -1.46 -28.32 6.97
CA SER A 425 -2.07 -28.77 5.71
C SER A 425 -1.06 -28.64 4.55
N PRO A 426 -0.83 -29.71 3.75
CA PRO A 426 0.03 -29.63 2.58
C PRO A 426 -0.63 -28.90 1.41
N ASP A 427 -1.97 -28.78 1.40
CA ASP A 427 -2.70 -28.09 0.36
C ASP A 427 -2.48 -26.58 0.47
N ASN A 428 -2.13 -25.94 -0.65
CA ASN A 428 -1.83 -24.51 -0.73
C ASN A 428 -0.76 -24.04 0.28
N LEU A 429 0.19 -24.91 0.64
CA LEU A 429 1.23 -24.61 1.61
C LEU A 429 2.15 -23.47 1.13
N VAL A 430 2.19 -22.38 1.89
CA VAL A 430 3.06 -21.22 1.67
C VAL A 430 4.32 -21.32 2.52
N PHE A 431 4.18 -21.68 3.80
CA PHE A 431 5.28 -21.77 4.76
C PHE A 431 4.86 -22.60 5.96
N ASP A 432 5.60 -23.66 6.30
CA ASP A 432 5.28 -24.49 7.47
C ASP A 432 5.88 -23.88 8.74
N VAL A 433 5.03 -23.32 9.61
CA VAL A 433 5.46 -22.72 10.88
C VAL A 433 5.97 -23.73 11.89
N THR A 434 5.73 -25.03 11.69
CA THR A 434 6.19 -26.11 12.56
C THR A 434 7.61 -26.58 12.21
N THR A 435 8.08 -26.26 11.00
CA THR A 435 9.47 -26.45 10.55
C THR A 435 10.03 -25.13 9.97
N PRO A 436 10.18 -24.09 10.81
CA PRO A 436 10.38 -22.71 10.38
C PRO A 436 11.74 -22.40 9.76
#